data_AF-A0A521R3H8-F1
#
_entry.id   AF-A0A521R3H8-F1
#
_cell.length_a   1.000
_cell.length_b   1.000
_cell.length_c   1.000
_cell.angle_alpha   90.00
_cell.angle_beta   90.00
_cell.angle_gamma   90.00
#
_symmetry.space_group_name_H-M   'P 1'
#
loop_
_entity.id
_entity.type
_entity.pdbx_description
1 polymer ?
#
loop_
_entity_poly.entity_id
_entity_poly.type
_entity_poly.pdbx_seq_one_letter_code
_entity_poly.pdbx_strand_id
1 'polypeptide(L)'
;MEITTKSQQQPEADAKPRREQYASWDDFSEALTDWKVDQRLKARDTEQQRKSTQQASASKANERNQALADRLVADGKDIEDFEEVMEIITDGEFPVSAAMRDYLEEAERPALVAQWLADNPDQARRIYGMNSAAAVRELDKVAKDFAPKPARVTTAPPPGPTVGGRSVTTKSPDAMSMEEYAAEFKQRQAKSR
;
A
#
# COMPACT_ATOMS: atom_id res chain seq x y z
N MET A 1 -54.65 51.92 -34.29
CA MET A 1 -54.97 51.27 -33.00
C MET A 1 -53.90 50.22 -32.78
N GLU A 2 -52.89 50.56 -31.98
CA GLU A 2 -51.76 49.68 -31.70
C GLU A 2 -52.19 48.70 -30.61
N ILE A 3 -52.29 47.41 -30.98
CA ILE A 3 -52.42 46.31 -30.03
C ILE A 3 -51.02 45.97 -29.52
N THR A 4 -50.58 46.67 -28.46
CA THR A 4 -49.44 46.22 -27.66
C THR A 4 -49.86 45.02 -26.84
N THR A 5 -49.69 43.82 -27.40
CA THR A 5 -49.79 42.56 -26.68
C THR A 5 -48.66 42.49 -25.65
N LYS A 6 -48.95 42.79 -24.38
CA LYS A 6 -48.06 42.51 -23.26
C LYS A 6 -47.81 41.00 -23.21
N SER A 7 -46.62 40.60 -23.66
CA SER A 7 -46.08 39.26 -23.49
C SER A 7 -46.13 38.90 -22.00
N GLN A 8 -46.95 37.90 -21.63
CA GLN A 8 -46.90 37.26 -20.32
C GLN A 8 -45.53 36.59 -20.20
N GLN A 9 -44.56 37.30 -19.61
CA GLN A 9 -43.29 36.72 -19.19
C GLN A 9 -43.56 35.82 -18.00
N GLN A 10 -43.73 34.54 -18.29
CA GLN A 10 -43.67 33.47 -17.30
C GLN A 10 -42.36 33.61 -16.53
N PRO A 11 -42.37 33.77 -15.20
CA PRO A 11 -41.14 33.91 -14.43
C PRO A 11 -40.27 32.68 -14.66
N GLU A 12 -38.98 32.91 -14.88
CA GLU A 12 -37.95 31.86 -14.86
C GLU A 12 -38.10 31.07 -13.55
N ALA A 13 -38.21 29.75 -13.63
CA ALA A 13 -38.73 28.89 -12.55
C ALA A 13 -37.91 28.92 -11.24
N ASP A 14 -36.74 29.56 -11.22
CA ASP A 14 -35.90 29.78 -10.04
C ASP A 14 -35.84 31.24 -9.55
N ALA A 15 -36.35 32.19 -10.33
CA ALA A 15 -36.31 33.60 -9.97
C ALA A 15 -37.34 33.92 -8.88
N LYS A 16 -36.95 34.73 -7.89
CA LYS A 16 -37.83 35.18 -6.81
C LYS A 16 -39.09 35.83 -7.39
N PRO A 17 -40.30 35.38 -7.00
CA PRO A 17 -41.56 35.99 -7.41
C PRO A 17 -41.58 37.49 -7.16
N ARG A 18 -41.96 38.27 -8.16
CA ARG A 18 -42.11 39.74 -8.07
C ARG A 18 -43.58 40.12 -8.09
N ARG A 19 -43.95 41.11 -7.27
CA ARG A 19 -45.37 41.47 -7.08
C ARG A 19 -46.05 41.86 -8.39
N GLU A 20 -45.33 42.51 -9.30
CA GLU A 20 -45.83 43.00 -10.59
C GLU A 20 -46.24 41.87 -11.55
N GLN A 21 -45.87 40.62 -11.26
CA GLN A 21 -46.16 39.45 -12.09
C GLN A 21 -47.54 38.82 -11.81
N TYR A 22 -48.26 39.29 -10.78
CA TYR A 22 -49.48 38.64 -10.27
C TYR A 22 -50.69 39.59 -10.27
N ALA A 23 -51.87 39.05 -10.54
CA ALA A 23 -53.11 39.81 -10.57
C ALA A 23 -53.60 40.16 -9.16
N SER A 24 -53.52 39.22 -8.21
CA SER A 24 -53.95 39.42 -6.83
C SER A 24 -52.77 39.43 -5.84
N TRP A 25 -53.01 39.95 -4.63
CA TRP A 25 -52.04 39.85 -3.53
C TRP A 25 -51.92 38.43 -2.99
N ASP A 26 -53.00 37.66 -3.09
CA ASP A 26 -53.10 36.27 -2.65
C ASP A 26 -52.19 35.39 -3.52
N ASP A 27 -52.33 35.47 -4.86
CA ASP A 27 -51.52 34.73 -5.83
C ASP A 27 -50.01 35.02 -5.65
N PHE A 28 -49.65 36.27 -5.36
CA PHE A 28 -48.28 36.65 -5.08
C PHE A 28 -47.78 36.06 -3.75
N SER A 29 -48.64 36.05 -2.72
CA SER A 29 -48.28 35.55 -1.39
C SER A 29 -48.08 34.03 -1.41
N GLU A 30 -48.93 33.30 -2.15
CA GLU A 30 -48.77 31.87 -2.40
C GLU A 30 -47.46 31.58 -3.15
N ALA A 31 -47.25 32.21 -4.32
CA ALA A 31 -46.05 32.00 -5.11
C ALA A 31 -44.76 32.34 -4.35
N LEU A 32 -44.76 33.44 -3.57
CA LEU A 32 -43.62 33.81 -2.74
C LEU A 32 -43.40 32.81 -1.59
N THR A 33 -44.46 32.21 -1.07
CA THR A 33 -44.38 31.19 -0.02
C THR A 33 -43.79 29.90 -0.58
N ASP A 34 -44.29 29.42 -1.72
CA ASP A 34 -43.76 28.24 -2.42
C ASP A 34 -42.28 28.42 -2.75
N TRP A 35 -41.91 29.56 -3.33
CA TRP A 35 -40.51 29.87 -3.61
C TRP A 35 -39.66 29.87 -2.33
N LYS A 36 -40.12 30.47 -1.22
CA LYS A 36 -39.38 30.46 0.05
C LYS A 36 -39.24 29.06 0.64
N VAL A 37 -40.25 28.20 0.48
CA VAL A 37 -40.21 26.80 0.91
C VAL A 37 -39.17 26.05 0.08
N ASP A 38 -39.22 26.17 -1.24
CA ASP A 38 -38.26 25.55 -2.15
C ASP A 38 -36.83 25.99 -1.87
N GLN A 39 -36.60 27.30 -1.63
CA GLN A 39 -35.26 27.79 -1.26
C GLN A 39 -34.77 27.18 0.06
N ARG A 40 -35.65 27.02 1.06
CA ARG A 40 -35.28 26.38 2.33
C ARG A 40 -34.98 24.89 2.17
N LEU A 41 -35.77 24.18 1.36
CA LEU A 41 -35.54 22.77 1.06
C LEU A 41 -34.22 22.58 0.32
N LYS A 42 -33.96 23.34 -0.76
CA LYS A 42 -32.69 23.33 -1.50
C LYS A 42 -31.49 23.61 -0.59
N ALA A 43 -31.60 24.60 0.31
CA ALA A 43 -30.54 24.91 1.27
C ALA A 43 -30.30 23.76 2.26
N ARG A 44 -31.38 23.15 2.78
CA ARG A 44 -31.30 22.00 3.69
C ARG A 44 -30.68 20.80 3.00
N ASP A 45 -31.09 20.47 1.78
CA ASP A 45 -30.59 19.32 1.03
C ASP A 45 -29.11 19.49 0.69
N THR A 46 -28.72 20.71 0.29
CA THR A 46 -27.30 21.06 0.07
C THR A 46 -26.47 20.87 1.34
N GLU A 47 -26.97 21.35 2.48
CA GLU A 47 -26.28 21.22 3.76
C GLU A 47 -26.20 19.75 4.22
N GLN A 48 -27.28 18.99 4.06
CA GLN A 48 -27.31 17.58 4.40
C GLN A 48 -26.36 16.77 3.51
N GLN A 49 -26.30 17.08 2.22
CA GLN A 49 -25.38 16.44 1.29
C GLN A 49 -23.92 16.79 1.59
N ARG A 50 -23.62 18.04 1.95
CA ARG A 50 -22.28 18.45 2.43
C ARG A 50 -21.88 17.70 3.69
N LYS A 51 -22.76 17.63 4.69
CA LYS A 51 -22.51 16.88 5.94
C LYS A 51 -22.30 15.40 5.68
N SER A 52 -23.14 14.78 4.85
CA SER A 52 -23.02 13.37 4.49
C SER A 52 -21.70 13.10 3.76
N THR A 53 -21.31 13.97 2.81
CA THR A 53 -20.06 13.84 2.07
C THR A 53 -18.84 14.02 2.98
N GLN A 54 -18.87 15.02 3.88
CA GLN A 54 -17.80 15.21 4.87
C GLN A 54 -17.69 14.00 5.80
N GLN A 55 -18.80 13.52 6.35
CA GLN A 55 -18.79 12.35 7.24
C GLN A 55 -18.28 11.09 6.53
N ALA A 56 -18.70 10.84 5.29
CA ALA A 56 -18.20 9.72 4.50
C ALA A 56 -16.70 9.86 4.17
N SER A 57 -16.23 11.07 3.87
CA SER A 57 -14.79 11.31 3.63
C SER A 57 -13.95 11.12 4.90
N ALA A 58 -14.47 11.56 6.05
CA ALA A 58 -13.81 11.39 7.34
C ALA A 58 -13.76 9.93 7.78
N SER A 59 -14.84 9.16 7.59
CA SER A 59 -14.84 7.73 7.91
C SER A 59 -13.82 6.97 7.06
N LYS A 60 -13.81 7.22 5.74
CA LYS A 60 -12.84 6.61 4.82
C LYS A 60 -11.40 6.99 5.11
N ALA A 61 -11.15 8.23 5.55
CA ALA A 61 -9.82 8.65 5.97
C ALA A 61 -9.40 7.92 7.26
N ASN A 62 -10.31 7.79 8.22
CA ASN A 62 -10.04 7.08 9.46
C ASN A 62 -9.80 5.58 9.23
N GLU A 63 -10.61 4.93 8.40
CA GLU A 63 -10.45 3.52 8.01
C GLU A 63 -9.09 3.28 7.34
N ARG A 64 -8.66 4.15 6.42
CA ARG A 64 -7.34 4.07 5.78
C ARG A 64 -6.19 4.26 6.77
N ASN A 65 -6.31 5.23 7.69
CA ASN A 65 -5.29 5.44 8.71
C ASN A 65 -5.18 4.24 9.65
N GLN A 66 -6.30 3.62 10.04
CA GLN A 66 -6.31 2.41 10.86
C GLN A 66 -5.68 1.23 10.13
N ALA A 67 -6.07 0.98 8.87
CA ALA A 67 -5.50 -0.09 8.06
C ALA A 67 -3.98 0.07 7.85
N LEU A 68 -3.51 1.30 7.64
CA LEU A 68 -2.09 1.60 7.54
C LEU A 68 -1.37 1.33 8.87
N ALA A 69 -1.93 1.80 10.00
CA ALA A 69 -1.35 1.56 11.32
C ALA A 69 -1.24 0.06 11.63
N ASP A 70 -2.30 -0.71 11.37
CA ASP A 70 -2.30 -2.17 11.56
C ASP A 70 -1.23 -2.86 10.69
N ARG A 71 -1.05 -2.40 9.45
CA ARG A 71 -0.03 -2.92 8.55
C ARG A 71 1.38 -2.59 9.03
N LEU A 72 1.61 -1.35 9.48
CA LEU A 72 2.89 -0.92 10.05
C LEU A 72 3.26 -1.77 11.26
N VAL A 73 2.32 -1.95 12.20
CA VAL A 73 2.51 -2.83 13.36
C VAL A 73 2.79 -4.28 12.94
N ALA A 74 2.10 -4.78 11.92
CA ALA A 74 2.32 -6.15 11.44
C ALA A 74 3.70 -6.36 10.79
N ASP A 75 4.18 -5.42 9.98
CA ASP A 75 5.51 -5.47 9.32
C ASP A 75 6.65 -5.11 10.28
N GLY A 76 6.37 -4.31 11.31
CA GLY A 76 7.34 -3.81 12.28
C GLY A 76 7.60 -4.71 13.48
N LYS A 77 6.98 -5.90 13.57
CA LYS A 77 7.11 -6.80 14.73
C LYS A 77 8.55 -7.20 15.08
N ASP A 78 9.41 -7.24 14.07
CA ASP A 78 10.83 -7.61 14.22
C ASP A 78 11.75 -6.37 14.32
N ILE A 79 11.19 -5.16 14.32
CA ILE A 79 11.91 -3.90 14.49
C ILE A 79 11.92 -3.54 15.98
N GLU A 80 13.10 -3.27 16.52
CA GLU A 80 13.27 -2.82 17.90
C GLU A 80 12.62 -1.44 18.11
N ASP A 81 11.93 -1.27 19.24
CA ASP A 81 11.25 -0.03 19.65
C ASP A 81 10.30 0.55 18.59
N PHE A 82 9.64 -0.33 17.80
CA PHE A 82 8.73 0.11 16.74
C PHE A 82 7.49 0.85 17.28
N GLU A 83 7.09 0.60 18.53
CA GLU A 83 6.04 1.37 19.19
C GLU A 83 6.40 2.86 19.32
N GLU A 84 7.67 3.20 19.59
CA GLU A 84 8.13 4.59 19.66
C GLU A 84 8.11 5.25 18.27
N VAL A 85 8.49 4.49 17.24
CA VAL A 85 8.37 4.92 15.83
C VAL A 85 6.91 5.25 15.49
N MET A 86 5.98 4.39 15.90
CA MET A 86 4.54 4.61 15.68
C MET A 86 4.03 5.84 16.44
N GLU A 87 4.46 6.05 17.69
CA GLU A 87 4.13 7.25 18.45
C GLU A 87 4.59 8.52 17.71
N ILE A 88 5.84 8.55 17.24
CA ILE A 88 6.38 9.68 16.48
C ILE A 88 5.59 9.94 15.20
N ILE A 89 5.29 8.90 14.41
CA ILE A 89 4.67 9.07 13.08
C ILE A 89 3.17 9.38 13.17
N THR A 90 2.52 8.93 14.23
CA THR A 90 1.11 9.23 14.51
C THR A 90 0.92 10.56 15.24
N ASP A 91 1.98 11.15 15.76
CA ASP A 91 1.93 12.46 16.40
C ASP A 91 1.49 13.55 15.42
N GLY A 92 0.69 14.50 15.92
CA GLY A 92 0.11 15.58 15.12
C GLY A 92 1.15 16.56 14.57
N GLU A 93 2.35 16.64 15.17
CA GLU A 93 3.43 17.52 14.72
C GLU A 93 4.32 16.87 13.65
N PHE A 94 4.25 15.55 13.48
CA PHE A 94 5.09 14.84 12.52
C PHE A 94 4.59 15.03 11.08
N PRO A 95 5.45 15.48 10.14
CA PRO A 95 5.02 15.95 8.82
C PRO A 95 4.79 14.78 7.85
N VAL A 96 3.60 14.18 7.89
CA VAL A 96 3.22 13.09 6.97
C VAL A 96 2.23 13.61 5.92
N SER A 97 2.65 13.65 4.66
CA SER A 97 1.77 14.05 3.55
C SER A 97 0.84 12.90 3.12
N ALA A 98 -0.19 13.22 2.33
CA ALA A 98 -1.06 12.17 1.76
C ALA A 98 -0.27 11.19 0.87
N ALA A 99 0.64 11.70 0.03
CA ALA A 99 1.46 10.87 -0.84
C ALA A 99 2.41 9.94 -0.06
N MET A 100 2.90 10.36 1.10
CA MET A 100 3.71 9.50 1.98
C MET A 100 2.87 8.35 2.56
N ARG A 101 1.62 8.60 2.95
CA ARG A 101 0.70 7.56 3.44
C ARG A 101 0.36 6.56 2.35
N ASP A 102 -0.04 7.08 1.18
CA ASP A 102 -0.35 6.26 0.01
C ASP A 102 0.84 5.36 -0.37
N TYR A 103 2.07 5.89 -0.29
CA TYR A 103 3.28 5.11 -0.50
C TYR A 103 3.47 3.99 0.53
N LEU A 104 3.34 4.30 1.83
CA LEU A 104 3.47 3.31 2.90
C LEU A 104 2.38 2.23 2.80
N GLU A 105 1.21 2.56 2.27
CA GLU A 105 0.15 1.59 1.99
C GLU A 105 0.52 0.64 0.83
N GLU A 106 1.40 1.01 -0.09
CA GLU A 106 1.80 0.17 -1.22
C GLU A 106 3.17 -0.51 -1.02
N ALA A 107 4.03 0.04 -0.17
CA ALA A 107 5.41 -0.41 0.01
C ALA A 107 5.52 -1.87 0.51
N GLU A 108 6.57 -2.56 0.06
CA GLU A 108 6.84 -3.95 0.45
C GLU A 108 7.23 -4.08 1.94
N ARG A 109 8.01 -3.13 2.44
CA ARG A 109 8.50 -3.06 3.84
C ARG A 109 8.15 -1.70 4.47
N PRO A 110 6.87 -1.41 4.72
CA PRO A 110 6.43 -0.08 5.14
C PRO A 110 6.94 0.32 6.52
N ALA A 111 7.15 -0.63 7.44
CA ALA A 111 7.62 -0.34 8.79
C ALA A 111 9.08 0.18 8.80
N LEU A 112 9.94 -0.34 7.92
CA LEU A 112 11.32 0.15 7.78
C LEU A 112 11.37 1.56 7.16
N VAL A 113 10.49 1.84 6.19
CA VAL A 113 10.39 3.19 5.61
C VAL A 113 9.84 4.17 6.66
N ALA A 114 8.86 3.74 7.46
CA ALA A 114 8.32 4.51 8.58
C ALA A 114 9.41 4.82 9.61
N GLN A 115 10.15 3.82 10.08
CA GLN A 115 11.30 4.01 10.98
C GLN A 115 12.32 4.99 10.41
N TRP A 116 12.69 4.84 9.13
CA TRP A 116 13.62 5.78 8.50
C TRP A 116 13.10 7.22 8.50
N LEU A 117 11.79 7.43 8.32
CA LEU A 117 11.20 8.77 8.41
C LEU A 117 11.28 9.33 9.82
N ALA A 118 11.00 8.51 10.85
CA ALA A 118 11.10 8.90 12.26
C ALA A 118 12.56 9.27 12.64
N ASP A 119 13.53 8.46 12.21
CA ASP A 119 14.96 8.68 12.45
C ASP A 119 15.52 9.90 11.69
N ASN A 120 14.84 10.34 10.62
CA ASN A 120 15.29 11.41 9.73
C ASN A 120 14.25 12.53 9.59
N PRO A 121 13.93 13.29 10.66
CA PRO A 121 12.86 14.28 10.65
C PRO A 121 13.08 15.43 9.65
N ASP A 122 14.33 15.81 9.37
CA ASP A 122 14.64 16.83 8.36
C ASP A 122 14.36 16.33 6.94
N GLN A 123 14.63 15.05 6.66
CA GLN A 123 14.26 14.44 5.38
C GLN A 123 12.75 14.25 5.28
N ALA A 124 12.08 13.85 6.37
CA ALA A 124 10.63 13.78 6.41
C ALA A 124 9.97 15.13 6.08
N ARG A 125 10.44 16.24 6.69
CA ARG A 125 9.99 17.61 6.34
C ARG A 125 10.27 17.97 4.88
N ARG A 126 11.45 17.61 4.37
CA ARG A 126 11.81 17.86 2.97
C ARG A 126 10.87 17.13 2.03
N ILE A 127 10.60 15.84 2.27
CA ILE A 127 9.69 15.00 1.48
C ILE A 127 8.25 15.52 1.58
N TYR A 128 7.82 15.93 2.77
CA TYR A 128 6.52 16.55 3.00
C TYR A 128 6.30 17.80 2.14
N GLY A 129 7.33 18.64 1.97
CA GLY A 129 7.27 19.84 1.13
C GLY A 129 7.36 19.58 -0.38
N MET A 130 7.54 18.33 -0.83
CA MET A 130 7.61 17.99 -2.25
C MET A 130 6.22 17.82 -2.87
N ASN A 131 6.17 17.86 -4.21
CA ASN A 131 4.99 17.36 -4.92
C ASN A 131 4.90 15.82 -4.80
N SER A 132 3.70 15.27 -4.99
CA SER A 132 3.42 13.85 -4.77
C SER A 132 4.36 12.90 -5.55
N ALA A 133 4.63 13.20 -6.83
CA ALA A 133 5.49 12.35 -7.65
C ALA A 133 6.96 12.37 -7.20
N ALA A 134 7.44 13.53 -6.74
CA ALA A 134 8.78 13.66 -6.19
C ALA A 134 8.90 12.96 -4.82
N ALA A 135 7.89 13.09 -3.95
CA ALA A 135 7.85 12.40 -2.66
C ALA A 135 7.92 10.87 -2.84
N VAL A 136 7.08 10.31 -3.71
CA VAL A 136 7.09 8.86 -4.03
C VAL A 136 8.47 8.42 -4.54
N ARG A 137 9.09 9.18 -5.45
CA ARG A 137 10.43 8.85 -5.97
C ARG A 137 11.53 8.88 -4.91
N GLU A 138 11.45 9.79 -3.94
CA GLU A 138 12.42 9.82 -2.84
C GLU A 138 12.20 8.63 -1.89
N LEU A 139 10.94 8.32 -1.55
CA LEU A 139 10.60 7.16 -0.73
C LEU A 139 11.00 5.85 -1.42
N ASP A 140 10.85 5.74 -2.74
CA ASP A 140 11.34 4.60 -3.52
C ASP A 140 12.85 4.41 -3.44
N LYS A 141 13.63 5.48 -3.35
CA LYS A 141 15.08 5.36 -3.18
C LYS A 141 15.41 4.77 -1.82
N VAL A 142 14.71 5.24 -0.78
CA VAL A 142 14.86 4.74 0.59
C VAL A 142 14.43 3.28 0.69
N ALA A 143 13.26 2.93 0.14
CA ALA A 143 12.72 1.58 0.19
C ALA A 143 13.62 0.54 -0.52
N LYS A 144 14.38 0.94 -1.55
CA LYS A 144 15.35 0.05 -2.22
C LYS A 144 16.46 -0.43 -1.31
N ASP A 145 16.84 0.36 -0.30
CA ASP A 145 17.85 -0.05 0.67
C ASP A 145 17.33 -1.16 1.60
N PHE A 146 16.01 -1.27 1.72
CA PHE A 146 15.29 -2.26 2.52
C PHE A 146 14.76 -3.44 1.71
N ALA A 147 14.85 -3.39 0.38
CA ALA A 147 14.42 -4.47 -0.48
C ALA A 147 15.27 -5.73 -0.23
N PRO A 148 14.65 -6.93 -0.20
CA PRO A 148 15.38 -8.18 0.01
C PRO A 148 16.44 -8.34 -1.08
N LYS A 149 17.72 -8.42 -0.67
CA LYS A 149 18.82 -8.64 -1.62
C LYS A 149 18.65 -10.02 -2.27
N PRO A 150 18.73 -10.13 -3.60
CA PRO A 150 18.64 -11.43 -4.26
C PRO A 150 19.75 -12.34 -3.72
N ALA A 151 19.36 -13.54 -3.29
CA ALA A 151 20.31 -14.53 -2.80
C ALA A 151 21.39 -14.76 -3.86
N ARG A 152 22.66 -14.57 -3.49
CA ARG A 152 23.78 -14.98 -4.34
C ARG A 152 23.67 -16.49 -4.53
N VAL A 153 23.24 -16.93 -5.70
CA VAL A 153 23.47 -18.30 -6.18
C VAL A 153 24.98 -18.46 -6.23
N THR A 154 25.55 -19.16 -5.25
CA THR A 154 26.96 -19.47 -5.28
C THR A 154 27.15 -20.44 -6.44
N THR A 155 27.93 -20.04 -7.44
CA THR A 155 28.60 -20.98 -8.36
C THR A 155 29.68 -21.71 -7.56
N ALA A 156 29.26 -22.52 -6.59
CA ALA A 156 30.14 -23.43 -5.90
C ALA A 156 30.69 -24.38 -6.98
N PRO A 157 32.03 -24.53 -7.10
CA PRO A 157 32.61 -25.56 -7.95
C PRO A 157 32.03 -26.92 -7.57
N PRO A 158 31.80 -27.83 -8.54
CA PRO A 158 31.29 -29.16 -8.24
C PRO A 158 32.17 -29.81 -7.15
N PRO A 159 31.57 -30.58 -6.22
CA PRO A 159 32.31 -31.23 -5.15
C PRO A 159 33.50 -31.98 -5.76
N GLY A 160 34.70 -31.73 -5.22
CA GLY A 160 35.90 -32.44 -5.64
C GLY A 160 35.68 -33.95 -5.56
N PRO A 161 36.35 -34.75 -6.42
CA PRO A 161 36.17 -36.19 -6.42
C PRO A 161 36.37 -36.74 -5.01
N THR A 162 35.38 -37.49 -4.53
CA THR A 162 35.50 -38.17 -3.25
C THR A 162 36.73 -39.08 -3.30
N VAL A 163 37.57 -39.00 -2.27
CA VAL A 163 38.63 -40.00 -2.08
C VAL A 163 37.89 -41.32 -1.91
N GLY A 164 37.92 -42.13 -2.96
CA GLY A 164 37.21 -43.40 -3.01
C GLY A 164 37.58 -44.23 -1.79
N GLY A 165 36.63 -44.36 -0.87
CA GLY A 165 36.64 -45.46 0.08
C GLY A 165 36.66 -46.73 -0.76
N ARG A 166 37.84 -47.34 -0.86
CA ARG A 166 38.04 -48.65 -1.47
C ARG A 166 37.24 -49.65 -0.65
N SER A 167 35.97 -49.80 -0.98
CA SER A 167 35.18 -50.93 -0.52
C SER A 167 35.83 -52.16 -1.14
N VAL A 168 36.54 -52.93 -0.32
CA VAL A 168 37.02 -54.25 -0.71
C VAL A 168 35.78 -55.12 -0.84
N THR A 169 35.23 -55.20 -2.05
CA THR A 169 34.27 -56.25 -2.38
C THR A 169 35.09 -57.53 -2.50
N THR A 170 35.18 -58.29 -1.41
CA THR A 170 35.64 -59.68 -1.45
C THR A 170 34.68 -60.42 -2.36
N LYS A 171 35.10 -60.74 -3.60
CA LYS A 171 34.33 -61.63 -4.49
C LYS A 171 34.16 -62.96 -3.78
N SER A 172 32.94 -63.47 -3.76
CA SER A 172 32.64 -64.78 -3.17
C SER A 172 33.43 -65.89 -3.88
N PRO A 173 33.95 -66.90 -3.14
CA PRO A 173 34.81 -67.96 -3.69
C PRO A 173 34.20 -68.77 -4.85
N ASP A 174 32.88 -68.78 -4.99
CA ASP A 174 32.18 -69.51 -6.06
C ASP A 174 32.26 -68.82 -7.44
N ALA A 175 32.82 -67.60 -7.51
CA ALA A 175 32.94 -66.82 -8.75
C ALA A 175 34.37 -66.73 -9.31
N MET A 176 35.35 -67.41 -8.70
CA MET A 176 36.72 -67.45 -9.24
C MET A 176 36.88 -68.62 -10.20
N SER A 177 37.45 -68.34 -11.37
CA SER A 177 37.93 -69.39 -12.28
C SER A 177 39.08 -70.17 -11.62
N MET A 178 39.23 -71.47 -11.94
CA MET A 178 40.33 -72.29 -11.39
C MET A 178 41.72 -71.68 -11.67
N GLU A 179 41.87 -70.94 -12.76
CA GLU A 179 43.10 -70.25 -13.12
C GLU A 179 43.44 -69.09 -12.17
N GLU A 180 42.44 -68.32 -11.73
CA GLU A 180 42.63 -67.24 -10.75
C GLU A 180 42.93 -67.78 -9.35
N TYR A 181 42.30 -68.89 -8.94
CA TYR A 181 42.56 -69.52 -7.64
C TYR A 181 43.99 -70.09 -7.55
N ALA A 182 44.46 -70.72 -8.63
CA ALA A 182 45.83 -71.27 -8.70
C ALA A 182 46.89 -70.16 -8.62
N ALA A 183 46.65 -69.01 -9.26
CA ALA A 183 47.54 -67.86 -9.20
C ALA A 183 47.61 -67.23 -7.79
N GLU A 184 46.47 -67.13 -7.11
CA GLU A 184 46.39 -66.56 -5.76
C GLU A 184 47.06 -67.48 -4.71
N PHE A 185 46.90 -68.80 -4.85
CA PHE A 185 47.54 -69.77 -3.98
C PHE A 185 49.07 -69.76 -4.13
N LYS A 186 49.57 -69.61 -5.37
CA LYS A 186 51.00 -69.50 -5.66
C LYS A 186 51.60 -68.21 -5.10
N GLN A 187 50.86 -67.10 -5.16
CA GLN A 187 51.25 -65.84 -4.52
C GLN A 187 51.27 -65.94 -2.99
N ARG A 188 50.33 -66.67 -2.38
CA ARG A 188 50.32 -66.91 -0.93
C ARG A 188 51.49 -67.78 -0.46
N GLN A 189 51.85 -68.83 -1.20
CA GLN A 189 53.00 -69.67 -0.85
C GLN A 189 54.35 -68.95 -1.03
N ALA A 190 54.48 -68.08 -2.03
CA ALA A 190 55.70 -67.28 -2.23
C ALA A 190 55.93 -66.24 -1.12
N LYS A 191 54.86 -65.86 -0.39
CA LYS A 191 54.90 -64.90 0.71
C LYS A 191 55.13 -65.54 2.09
N SER A 192 55.14 -66.86 2.18
CA SER A 192 55.36 -67.61 3.43
C SER A 192 56.69 -68.36 3.47
N ARG A 193 57.69 -67.92 2.70
CA ARG A 193 59.06 -68.42 2.71
C ARG A 193 60.05 -67.30 2.99
#